data_AF-A0A1Z9PLY0-F1
#
_entry.id   AF-A0A1Z9PLY0-F1
#
_cell.length_a   1.000
_cell.length_b   1.000
_cell.length_c   1.000
_cell.angle_alpha   90.00
_cell.angle_beta   90.00
_cell.angle_gamma   90.00
#
_symmetry.space_group_name_H-M   'P 1'
#
loop_
_entity.id
_entity.type
_entity.pdbx_description
1 polymer ?
#
loop_
_entity_poly.entity_id
_entity_poly.type
_entity_poly.pdbx_seq_one_letter_code
_entity_poly.pdbx_strand_id
1 'polypeptide(L)'
;MAYDYLDITNEVIARMNEVVLTAANFTTARGFQIQCKNAVNDAINYVNQREFGWPFTHVTQTETLVAGQTRYTAPTNTQSIDYDTFRISRDETLAVAGNTLRIIDYKEYTQKYI
;
A
#
# COMPACT_ATOMS: atom_id res chain seq x y z
N MET A 1 22.18 -0.09 2.52
CA MET A 1 21.48 0.94 3.32
C MET A 1 20.20 1.25 2.58
N ALA A 2 19.05 1.30 3.26
CA ALA A 2 17.81 1.72 2.61
C ALA A 2 17.86 3.25 2.46
N TYR A 3 17.68 3.74 1.25
CA TYR A 3 17.55 5.16 0.98
C TYR A 3 16.19 5.64 1.50
N ASP A 4 16.16 6.81 2.15
CA ASP A 4 14.92 7.50 2.47
C ASP A 4 14.58 8.57 1.43
N TYR A 5 13.43 9.24 1.61
CA TYR A 5 12.98 10.29 0.70
C TYR A 5 13.92 11.51 0.68
N LEU A 6 14.58 11.83 1.79
CA LEU A 6 15.56 12.91 1.87
C LEU A 6 16.82 12.55 1.06
N ASP A 7 17.31 11.33 1.18
CA ASP A 7 18.52 10.85 0.49
C ASP A 7 18.36 10.93 -1.03
N ILE A 8 17.27 10.34 -1.56
CA ILE A 8 17.01 10.36 -3.01
C ILE A 8 16.73 11.78 -3.55
N THR A 9 16.12 12.65 -2.73
CA THR A 9 15.93 14.05 -3.11
C THR A 9 17.27 14.77 -3.18
N ASN A 10 18.15 14.54 -2.20
CA ASN A 10 19.48 15.13 -2.17
C ASN A 10 20.36 14.66 -3.32
N GLU A 11 20.21 13.43 -3.81
CA GLU A 11 20.90 13.00 -5.03
C GLU A 11 20.46 13.81 -6.26
N VAL A 12 19.16 14.08 -6.41
CA VAL A 12 18.65 14.91 -7.52
C VAL A 12 19.10 16.36 -7.38
N ILE A 13 19.06 16.91 -6.17
CA ILE A 13 19.55 18.27 -5.85
C ILE A 13 21.05 18.38 -6.18
N ALA A 14 21.86 17.39 -5.79
CA ALA A 14 23.29 17.38 -6.04
C ALA A 14 23.62 17.30 -7.54
N ARG A 15 22.85 16.55 -8.33
CA ARG A 15 23.00 16.52 -9.81
C ARG A 15 22.76 17.88 -10.46
N MET A 16 21.99 18.74 -9.80
CA MET A 16 21.70 20.09 -10.26
C MET A 16 22.64 21.14 -9.63
N ASN A 17 23.68 20.68 -8.93
CA ASN A 17 24.65 21.51 -8.21
C ASN A 17 24.03 22.44 -7.16
N GLU A 18 22.94 22.02 -6.54
CA GLU A 18 22.26 22.76 -5.48
C GLU A 18 22.65 22.27 -4.07
N VAL A 19 22.42 23.13 -3.08
CA VAL A 19 22.73 22.80 -1.68
C VAL A 19 21.77 21.73 -1.16
N VAL A 20 22.33 20.63 -0.65
CA VAL A 20 21.58 19.52 -0.07
C VAL A 20 20.81 19.94 1.20
N LEU A 21 19.70 19.28 1.43
CA LEU A 21 18.86 19.44 2.61
C LEU A 21 19.34 18.51 3.73
N THR A 22 19.00 18.88 4.95
CA THR A 22 19.10 18.06 6.16
C THR A 22 17.69 17.76 6.66
N ALA A 23 17.55 16.78 7.56
CA ALA A 23 16.25 16.49 8.17
C ALA A 23 15.59 17.73 8.81
N ALA A 24 16.39 18.67 9.35
CA ALA A 24 15.90 19.87 10.02
C ALA A 24 15.28 20.91 9.07
N ASN A 25 15.76 21.00 7.82
CA ASN A 25 15.28 21.98 6.85
C ASN A 25 14.46 21.35 5.70
N PHE A 26 14.30 20.03 5.68
CA PHE A 26 13.58 19.34 4.62
C PHE A 26 12.12 19.79 4.48
N THR A 27 11.46 20.09 5.58
CA THR A 27 10.07 20.60 5.60
C THR A 27 9.96 22.06 5.16
N THR A 28 11.04 22.84 5.26
CA THR A 28 11.09 24.28 4.93
C THR A 28 11.92 24.59 3.68
N ALA A 29 12.20 23.57 2.87
CA ALA A 29 12.85 23.67 1.56
C ALA A 29 12.16 24.69 0.66
N ARG A 30 12.92 25.35 -0.22
CA ARG A 30 12.40 26.44 -1.07
C ARG A 30 12.92 26.36 -2.49
N GLY A 31 12.23 27.05 -3.40
CA GLY A 31 12.68 27.22 -4.77
C GLY A 31 12.93 25.89 -5.47
N PHE A 32 14.13 25.74 -6.03
CA PHE A 32 14.51 24.57 -6.80
C PHE A 32 14.48 23.26 -5.99
N GLN A 33 14.78 23.31 -4.69
CA GLN A 33 14.72 22.13 -3.83
C GLN A 33 13.29 21.56 -3.74
N ILE A 34 12.24 22.40 -3.78
CA ILE A 34 10.84 21.93 -3.84
C ILE A 34 10.58 21.21 -5.15
N GLN A 35 11.13 21.70 -6.27
CA GLN A 35 10.95 21.06 -7.58
C GLN A 35 11.56 19.65 -7.59
N CYS A 36 12.75 19.48 -7.00
CA CYS A 36 13.36 18.16 -6.84
C CYS A 36 12.50 17.23 -5.97
N LYS A 37 11.99 17.72 -4.83
CA LYS A 37 11.06 16.96 -3.97
C LYS A 37 9.83 16.49 -4.75
N ASN A 38 9.16 17.42 -5.44
CA ASN A 38 7.96 17.12 -6.21
C ASN A 38 8.25 16.11 -7.33
N ALA A 39 9.34 16.28 -8.08
CA ALA A 39 9.73 15.36 -9.15
C ALA A 39 9.99 13.93 -8.64
N VAL A 40 10.66 13.80 -7.48
CA VAL A 40 10.87 12.50 -6.84
C VAL A 40 9.55 11.89 -6.39
N ASN A 41 8.68 12.68 -5.76
CA ASN A 41 7.35 12.23 -5.33
C ASN A 41 6.49 11.77 -6.52
N ASP A 42 6.54 12.50 -7.64
CA ASP A 42 5.85 12.14 -8.87
C ASP A 42 6.40 10.85 -9.47
N ALA A 43 7.72 10.64 -9.44
CA ALA A 43 8.33 9.38 -9.87
C ALA A 43 7.89 8.19 -9.00
N ILE A 44 7.84 8.38 -7.67
CA ILE A 44 7.33 7.36 -6.73
C ILE A 44 5.86 7.04 -7.04
N ASN A 45 5.03 8.07 -7.21
CA ASN A 45 3.62 7.89 -7.55
C ASN A 45 3.44 7.19 -8.89
N TYR A 46 4.24 7.54 -9.88
CA TYR A 46 4.21 6.92 -11.19
C TYR A 46 4.55 5.43 -11.14
N VAL A 47 5.61 5.04 -10.42
CA VAL A 47 5.97 3.61 -10.23
C VAL A 47 4.81 2.86 -9.56
N ASN A 48 4.22 3.46 -8.53
CA ASN A 48 3.13 2.87 -7.75
C ASN A 48 1.79 2.77 -8.48
N GLN A 49 1.56 3.58 -9.52
CA GLN A 49 0.31 3.60 -10.28
C GLN A 49 0.40 2.88 -11.63
N ARG A 50 1.61 2.76 -12.19
CA ARG A 50 1.81 2.16 -13.51
C ARG A 50 1.76 0.63 -13.47
N GLU A 51 2.40 0.03 -12.48
CA GLU A 51 2.49 -1.43 -12.34
C GLU A 51 2.22 -1.82 -10.89
N PHE A 52 1.38 -2.84 -10.70
CA PHE A 52 1.02 -3.38 -9.40
C PHE A 52 1.71 -4.73 -9.16
N GLY A 53 1.82 -5.14 -7.90
CA GLY A 53 2.40 -6.45 -7.54
C GLY A 53 3.92 -6.47 -7.41
N TRP A 54 4.57 -5.31 -7.26
CA TRP A 54 5.98 -5.25 -6.95
C TRP A 54 6.29 -5.90 -5.60
N PRO A 55 7.35 -6.72 -5.48
CA PRO A 55 7.70 -7.34 -4.20
C PRO A 55 7.97 -6.34 -3.07
N PHE A 56 8.45 -5.13 -3.40
CA PHE A 56 8.74 -4.08 -2.44
C PHE A 56 7.50 -3.29 -1.99
N THR A 57 6.36 -3.42 -2.67
CA THR A 57 5.07 -2.83 -2.23
C THR A 57 4.17 -3.87 -1.55
N HIS A 58 4.61 -5.12 -1.44
CA HIS A 58 3.84 -6.17 -0.79
C HIS A 58 3.79 -5.99 0.73
N VAL A 59 2.57 -5.88 1.26
CA VAL A 59 2.30 -5.80 2.71
C VAL A 59 1.25 -6.83 3.08
N THR A 60 1.57 -7.66 4.06
CA THR A 60 0.61 -8.62 4.63
C THR A 60 -0.21 -7.94 5.73
N GLN A 61 -1.53 -7.90 5.56
CA GLN A 61 -2.48 -7.42 6.55
C GLN A 61 -3.29 -8.59 7.11
N THR A 62 -3.49 -8.62 8.43
CA THR A 62 -4.40 -9.57 9.10
C THR A 62 -5.55 -8.79 9.74
N GLU A 63 -6.78 -9.24 9.53
CA GLU A 63 -7.99 -8.61 10.07
C GLU A 63 -8.78 -9.62 10.89
N THR A 64 -9.23 -9.24 12.09
CA THR A 64 -10.08 -10.10 12.94
C THR A 64 -11.54 -9.89 12.57
N LEU A 65 -12.21 -10.97 12.16
CA LEU A 65 -13.61 -10.91 11.73
C LEU A 65 -14.57 -10.84 12.94
N VAL A 66 -15.60 -10.00 12.85
CA VAL A 66 -16.65 -9.82 13.87
C VAL A 66 -17.97 -10.41 13.39
N ALA A 67 -18.67 -11.14 14.27
CA ALA A 67 -19.97 -11.73 13.95
C ALA A 67 -21.01 -10.66 13.56
N GLY A 68 -21.72 -10.88 12.45
CA GLY A 68 -22.71 -9.93 11.92
C GLY A 68 -22.13 -8.79 11.08
N GLN A 69 -20.81 -8.65 11.01
CA GLN A 69 -20.15 -7.64 10.17
C GLN A 69 -19.96 -8.20 8.75
N THR A 70 -20.47 -7.46 7.75
CA THR A 70 -20.45 -7.89 6.34
C THR A 70 -19.45 -7.14 5.48
N ARG A 71 -18.86 -6.04 6.00
CA ARG A 71 -17.94 -5.17 5.27
C ARG A 71 -16.74 -4.80 6.13
N TYR A 72 -15.56 -4.86 5.52
CA TYR A 72 -14.28 -4.46 6.10
C TYR A 72 -13.63 -3.42 5.20
N THR A 73 -12.94 -2.45 5.81
CA THR A 73 -12.27 -1.37 5.09
C THR A 73 -10.86 -1.81 4.73
N ALA A 74 -10.47 -1.59 3.47
CA ALA A 74 -9.09 -1.81 3.05
C ALA A 74 -8.11 -0.84 3.76
N PRO A 75 -6.85 -1.25 4.02
CA PRO A 75 -5.83 -0.37 4.57
C PRO A 75 -5.66 0.92 3.74
N THR A 76 -5.31 2.03 4.40
CA THR A 76 -5.26 3.39 3.80
C THR A 76 -4.21 3.57 2.70
N ASN A 77 -3.22 2.68 2.60
CA ASN A 77 -2.15 2.69 1.59
C ASN A 77 -2.27 1.54 0.57
N THR A 78 -3.47 0.98 0.42
CA THR A 78 -3.71 -0.14 -0.50
C THR A 78 -3.64 0.32 -1.96
N GLN A 79 -2.74 -0.28 -2.75
CA GLN A 79 -2.67 -0.11 -4.21
C GLN A 79 -3.58 -1.11 -4.93
N SER A 80 -3.42 -2.39 -4.58
CA SER A 80 -4.22 -3.50 -5.06
C SER A 80 -4.32 -4.53 -3.95
N ILE A 81 -5.46 -5.24 -3.89
CA ILE A 81 -5.62 -6.40 -2.99
C ILE A 81 -5.59 -7.64 -3.85
N ASP A 82 -4.70 -8.57 -3.50
CA ASP A 82 -4.74 -9.91 -4.05
C ASP A 82 -5.87 -10.69 -3.36
N TYR A 83 -6.88 -11.05 -4.14
CA TYR A 83 -8.04 -11.83 -3.68
C TYR A 83 -7.90 -13.32 -3.99
N ASP A 84 -6.78 -13.76 -4.55
CA ASP A 84 -6.63 -15.08 -5.20
C ASP A 84 -6.99 -16.25 -4.29
N THR A 85 -6.84 -16.12 -2.96
CA THR A 85 -7.26 -17.16 -2.02
C THR A 85 -7.74 -16.62 -0.68
N PHE A 86 -9.03 -16.78 -0.38
CA PHE A 86 -9.53 -16.72 0.98
C PHE A 86 -9.63 -18.13 1.55
N ARG A 87 -9.00 -18.38 2.69
CA ARG A 87 -9.12 -19.64 3.42
C ARG A 87 -9.67 -19.36 4.81
N ILE A 88 -10.73 -20.07 5.18
CA ILE A 88 -11.13 -20.20 6.57
C ILE A 88 -10.18 -21.19 7.23
N SER A 89 -9.44 -20.75 8.24
CA SER A 89 -8.63 -21.63 9.07
C SER A 89 -9.52 -22.47 9.98
N ARG A 90 -9.18 -23.75 10.14
CA ARG A 90 -9.91 -24.65 11.05
C ARG A 90 -9.72 -24.17 12.49
N ASP A 91 -10.82 -24.08 13.23
CA ASP A 91 -10.79 -23.79 14.66
C ASP A 91 -11.74 -24.75 15.39
N GLU A 92 -11.18 -25.61 16.24
CA GLU A 92 -11.94 -26.59 17.01
C GLU A 92 -12.78 -25.94 18.11
N THR A 93 -12.34 -24.80 18.64
CA THR A 93 -13.04 -24.04 19.68
C THR A 93 -14.32 -23.44 19.13
N LEU A 94 -14.27 -22.97 17.87
CA LEU A 94 -15.42 -22.41 17.15
C LEU A 94 -16.18 -23.46 16.33
N ALA A 95 -15.76 -24.73 16.36
CA ALA A 95 -16.29 -25.82 15.53
C ALA A 95 -16.32 -25.52 14.03
N VAL A 96 -15.34 -24.75 13.53
CA VAL A 96 -15.25 -24.34 12.12
C VAL A 96 -14.29 -25.26 11.36
N ALA A 97 -14.78 -25.88 10.30
CA ALA A 97 -13.95 -26.65 9.38
C ALA A 97 -13.14 -25.72 8.47
N GLY A 98 -11.88 -26.10 8.18
CA GLY A 98 -11.03 -25.33 7.29
C GLY A 98 -11.47 -25.51 5.84
N ASN A 99 -11.90 -24.42 5.19
CA ASN A 99 -12.44 -24.46 3.83
C ASN A 99 -11.86 -23.30 3.00
N THR A 100 -11.61 -23.56 1.72
CA THR A 100 -11.24 -22.53 0.74
C THR A 100 -12.50 -21.86 0.21
N LEU A 101 -12.56 -20.54 0.31
CA LEU A 101 -13.65 -19.75 -0.25
C LEU A 101 -13.34 -19.39 -1.70
N ARG A 102 -14.34 -19.53 -2.56
CA ARG A 102 -14.26 -19.05 -3.94
C ARG A 102 -14.60 -17.56 -3.96
N ILE A 103 -13.84 -16.79 -4.73
CA ILE A 103 -14.17 -15.39 -5.01
C ILE A 103 -15.55 -15.35 -5.68
N ILE A 104 -16.44 -14.50 -5.18
CA ILE A 104 -17.77 -14.26 -5.73
C ILE A 104 -17.91 -12.77 -6.03
N ASP A 105 -18.50 -12.42 -7.17
CA ASP A 105 -18.81 -11.03 -7.49
C ASP A 105 -19.90 -10.53 -6.52
N TYR A 106 -19.82 -9.25 -6.12
CA TYR A 106 -20.82 -8.65 -5.25
C TYR A 106 -22.25 -8.77 -5.81
N LYS A 107 -22.43 -8.62 -7.13
CA LYS A 107 -23.73 -8.77 -7.78
C LYS A 107 -24.27 -10.20 -7.60
N GLU A 108 -23.42 -11.20 -7.80
CA GLU A 108 -23.77 -12.60 -7.62
C GLU A 108 -24.10 -12.91 -6.15
N TYR A 109 -23.35 -12.33 -5.21
CA TYR A 109 -23.64 -12.44 -3.78
C TYR A 109 -25.03 -11.88 -3.43
N THR A 110 -25.34 -10.68 -3.90
CA THR A 110 -26.64 -10.04 -3.62
C THR A 110 -27.82 -10.80 -4.21
N GLN A 111 -27.65 -11.48 -5.35
CA GLN A 111 -28.74 -12.26 -5.97
C GLN A 111 -28.98 -13.62 -5.31
N LYS A 112 -27.95 -14.22 -4.71
CA LYS A 112 -28.02 -15.58 -4.16
C LYS A 112 -28.33 -15.63 -2.66
N TYR A 113 -27.90 -14.63 -1.90
CA TYR A 113 -27.84 -14.72 -0.43
C TYR A 113 -28.55 -13.58 0.31
N ILE A 114 -29.04 -12.56 -0.39
CA ILE A 114 -29.89 -11.49 0.15
C ILE A 114 -31.28 -11.65 -0.47
#